data_AF-A0A971QIJ8-F1
#
_entry.id   AF-A0A971QIJ8-F1
#
_cell.length_a   1.000
_cell.length_b   1.000
_cell.length_c   1.000
_cell.angle_alpha   90.00
_cell.angle_beta   90.00
_cell.angle_gamma   90.00
#
_symmetry.space_group_name_H-M   'P 1'
#
loop_
_entity.id
_entity.type
_entity.pdbx_description
1 polymer ?
#
loop_
_entity_poly.entity_id
_entity_poly.type
_entity_poly.pdbx_seq_one_letter_code
_entity_poly.pdbx_strand_id
1 'polypeptide(L)'
;MNAALLPPIDFSTPVCPELPRKMNAYYGCLCYSGKNAAIRVLHTPLRPDEIEPSDDKLRELLSVKSDFRVASRLLQQGKGRQDSTLLGVAVPKADVDFFLSMFSVGPPAPASLEVSGLAVISAFLHARGAEFQNEVVCLIEAGENISTFAFLNRDEVFLVGKYNFGLRTLRERLIRDLDVDGELAMTILKDRSINISSSLTGVQEAFIKQLSVSKDFVERHENCKITKTYLSGGLSLLSFWPQEIEQRLNTSAQVWSPLENIQLSSADVMPRELQDQATRFTAAIGAALGGLME
;
A
#
# COMPACT_ATOMS: atom_id res chain seq x y z
N MET A 1 -18.36 7.39 17.99
CA MET A 1 -18.58 7.82 16.57
C MET A 1 -17.90 6.79 15.69
N ASN A 2 -18.67 6.00 14.96
CA ASN A 2 -18.19 4.84 14.20
C ASN A 2 -17.12 5.29 13.18
N ALA A 3 -15.86 4.86 13.34
CA ALA A 3 -14.73 5.32 12.51
C ALA A 3 -14.77 4.79 11.07
N ALA A 4 -15.76 3.97 10.75
CA ALA A 4 -16.11 3.55 9.40
C ALA A 4 -17.13 4.54 8.83
N LEU A 5 -16.68 5.44 7.95
CA LEU A 5 -17.54 6.38 7.23
C LEU A 5 -18.51 5.68 6.27
N LEU A 6 -18.18 4.44 5.88
CA LEU A 6 -19.02 3.56 5.09
C LEU A 6 -19.23 2.27 5.90
N PRO A 7 -20.45 1.73 5.98
CA PRO A 7 -20.69 0.47 6.66
C PRO A 7 -19.82 -0.64 6.04
N PRO A 8 -19.32 -1.60 6.84
CA PRO A 8 -18.63 -2.75 6.29
C PRO A 8 -19.59 -3.47 5.32
N ILE A 9 -19.20 -3.53 4.06
CA ILE A 9 -19.90 -4.35 3.06
C ILE A 9 -19.49 -5.80 3.31
N ASP A 10 -20.48 -6.68 3.44
CA ASP A 10 -20.22 -8.11 3.54
C ASP A 10 -19.82 -8.65 2.16
N PHE A 11 -18.51 -8.78 1.95
CA PHE A 11 -17.94 -9.40 0.76
C PHE A 11 -17.93 -10.94 0.86
N SER A 12 -18.71 -11.57 1.74
CA SER A 12 -18.88 -13.04 1.72
C SER A 12 -19.62 -13.52 0.47
N THR A 13 -20.38 -12.63 -0.16
CA THR A 13 -21.07 -12.88 -1.43
C THR A 13 -20.69 -11.81 -2.44
N PRO A 14 -20.43 -12.17 -3.71
CA PRO A 14 -20.11 -11.19 -4.73
C PRO A 14 -21.37 -10.40 -5.08
N VAL A 15 -21.42 -9.16 -4.62
CA VAL A 15 -22.48 -8.20 -4.94
C VAL A 15 -21.85 -7.03 -5.68
N CYS A 16 -22.36 -6.71 -6.85
CA CYS A 16 -21.93 -5.53 -7.58
C CYS A 16 -22.32 -4.28 -6.77
N PRO A 17 -21.35 -3.43 -6.38
CA PRO A 17 -21.65 -2.25 -5.60
C PRO A 17 -22.49 -1.28 -6.44
N GLU A 18 -23.60 -0.79 -5.89
CA GLU A 18 -24.38 0.27 -6.52
C GLU A 18 -23.59 1.58 -6.52
N LEU A 19 -23.14 2.01 -7.71
CA LEU A 19 -22.47 3.30 -7.86
C LEU A 19 -23.49 4.42 -8.11
N PRO A 20 -23.31 5.61 -7.49
CA PRO A 20 -24.10 6.77 -7.84
C PRO A 20 -24.01 7.07 -9.34
N ARG A 21 -25.10 7.46 -9.99
CA ARG A 21 -25.11 7.76 -11.44
C ARG A 21 -24.04 8.77 -11.88
N LYS A 22 -23.67 9.70 -10.98
CA LYS A 22 -22.63 10.71 -11.20
C LYS A 22 -21.20 10.12 -11.20
N MET A 23 -21.03 8.90 -10.72
CA MET A 23 -19.79 8.11 -10.67
C MET A 23 -19.77 6.96 -11.69
N ASN A 24 -20.73 6.93 -12.64
CA ASN A 24 -20.72 5.93 -13.70
C ASN A 24 -19.57 6.20 -14.67
N ALA A 25 -18.51 5.41 -14.53
CA ALA A 25 -17.49 5.21 -15.55
C ALA A 25 -17.70 3.85 -16.22
N TYR A 26 -17.32 3.72 -17.48
CA TYR A 26 -17.38 2.42 -18.18
C TYR A 26 -16.38 1.41 -17.62
N TYR A 27 -15.28 1.91 -17.07
CA TYR A 27 -14.17 1.11 -16.54
C TYR A 27 -13.78 1.55 -15.15
N GLY A 28 -13.21 0.63 -14.37
CA GLY A 28 -12.71 0.90 -13.02
C GLY A 28 -11.47 0.06 -12.71
N CYS A 29 -10.59 0.61 -11.87
CA CYS A 29 -9.43 -0.11 -11.35
C CYS A 29 -9.74 -0.60 -9.93
N LEU A 30 -9.44 -1.87 -9.67
CA LEU A 30 -9.67 -2.51 -8.37
C LEU A 30 -8.37 -2.57 -7.57
N CYS A 31 -8.47 -2.59 -6.24
CA CYS A 31 -7.32 -2.79 -5.35
C CYS A 31 -7.49 -4.02 -4.47
N TYR A 32 -6.44 -4.83 -4.41
CA TYR A 32 -6.32 -6.04 -3.60
C TYR A 32 -5.26 -5.84 -2.52
N SER A 33 -5.66 -5.87 -1.25
CA SER A 33 -4.74 -5.82 -0.10
C SER A 33 -4.39 -7.21 0.45
N GLY A 34 -4.89 -8.29 -0.16
CA GLY A 34 -4.99 -9.59 0.52
C GLY A 34 -3.67 -10.17 1.01
N LYS A 35 -3.76 -10.90 2.13
CA LYS A 35 -2.61 -11.43 2.86
C LYS A 35 -1.74 -12.37 2.01
N ASN A 36 -2.33 -13.01 1.03
CA ASN A 36 -1.67 -14.02 0.21
C ASN A 36 -0.93 -13.44 -1.02
N ALA A 37 -1.05 -12.13 -1.32
CA ALA A 37 -0.26 -11.53 -2.40
C ALA A 37 1.25 -11.69 -2.15
N ALA A 38 2.03 -12.04 -3.16
CA ALA A 38 3.48 -11.96 -3.11
C ALA A 38 3.93 -10.71 -3.88
N ILE A 39 4.86 -9.94 -3.30
CA ILE A 39 5.43 -8.74 -3.92
C ILE A 39 6.92 -8.76 -3.65
N ARG A 40 7.75 -8.67 -4.70
CA ARG A 40 9.22 -8.66 -4.56
C ARG A 40 9.88 -7.90 -5.70
N VAL A 41 11.00 -7.26 -5.40
CA VAL A 41 12.00 -6.90 -6.41
C VAL A 41 12.81 -8.16 -6.72
N LEU A 42 12.92 -8.50 -8.00
CA LEU A 42 13.55 -9.71 -8.51
C LEU A 42 14.72 -9.33 -9.40
N HIS A 43 15.81 -10.08 -9.32
CA HIS A 43 16.94 -9.98 -10.23
C HIS A 43 17.01 -11.27 -11.05
N THR A 44 16.91 -11.14 -12.37
CA THR A 44 16.97 -12.30 -13.26
C THR A 44 17.57 -11.92 -14.60
N PRO A 45 18.33 -12.83 -15.25
CA PRO A 45 18.76 -12.59 -16.61
C PRO A 45 17.54 -12.64 -17.53
N LEU A 46 17.42 -11.61 -18.37
CA LEU A 46 16.47 -11.51 -19.47
C LEU A 46 17.23 -11.48 -20.79
N ARG A 47 16.66 -12.06 -21.83
CA ARG A 47 17.21 -11.92 -23.18
C ARG A 47 17.04 -10.47 -23.66
N PRO A 48 17.87 -9.98 -24.60
CA PRO A 48 17.79 -8.59 -25.08
C PRO A 48 16.44 -8.18 -25.66
N ASP A 49 15.67 -9.14 -26.16
CA ASP A 49 14.32 -9.00 -26.73
C ASP A 49 13.20 -9.32 -25.72
N GLU A 50 13.54 -9.81 -24.53
CA GLU A 50 12.60 -10.23 -23.50
C GLU A 50 12.41 -9.10 -22.48
N ILE A 51 11.19 -8.55 -22.44
CA ILE A 51 10.81 -7.47 -21.52
C ILE A 51 10.37 -8.05 -20.16
N GLU A 52 9.76 -9.23 -20.18
CA GLU A 52 9.25 -9.92 -19.00
C GLU A 52 9.54 -11.43 -19.06
N PRO A 53 9.83 -12.07 -17.92
CA PRO A 53 9.99 -13.51 -17.84
C PRO A 53 8.66 -14.23 -18.10
N SER A 54 8.73 -15.50 -18.49
CA SER A 54 7.52 -16.34 -18.56
C SER A 54 6.83 -16.44 -17.20
N ASP A 55 5.51 -16.60 -17.25
CA ASP A 55 4.64 -16.84 -16.10
C ASP A 55 5.16 -17.91 -15.12
N ASP A 56 5.66 -19.04 -15.64
CA ASP A 56 6.19 -20.13 -14.80
C ASP A 56 7.49 -19.75 -14.10
N LYS A 57 8.40 -19.06 -14.81
CA LYS A 57 9.64 -18.54 -14.22
C LYS A 57 9.32 -17.49 -13.15
N LEU A 58 8.33 -16.62 -13.40
CA LEU A 58 7.91 -15.61 -12.44
C LEU A 58 7.31 -16.23 -11.18
N ARG A 59 6.52 -17.29 -11.31
CA ARG A 59 5.99 -18.06 -10.16
C ARG A 59 7.11 -18.69 -9.33
N GLU A 60 8.12 -19.25 -9.98
CA GLU A 60 9.31 -19.81 -9.31
C GLU A 60 10.06 -18.72 -8.53
N LEU A 61 10.38 -17.59 -9.18
CA LEU A 61 11.07 -16.45 -8.57
C LEU A 61 10.30 -15.85 -7.37
N LEU A 62 8.97 -15.82 -7.46
CA LEU A 62 8.10 -15.36 -6.37
C LEU A 62 7.82 -16.44 -5.31
N SER A 63 8.27 -17.68 -5.55
CA SER A 63 8.02 -18.85 -4.69
C SER A 63 6.53 -19.12 -4.46
N VAL A 64 5.73 -19.01 -5.52
CA VAL A 64 4.28 -19.24 -5.49
C VAL A 64 3.87 -20.43 -6.35
N LYS A 65 2.65 -20.92 -6.10
CA LYS A 65 2.07 -22.06 -6.80
C LYS A 65 1.42 -21.65 -8.13
N SER A 66 1.04 -22.64 -8.95
CA SER A 66 0.41 -22.44 -10.27
C SER A 66 -1.01 -21.85 -10.21
N ASP A 67 -1.66 -21.88 -9.05
CA ASP A 67 -2.95 -21.24 -8.76
C ASP A 67 -2.82 -19.73 -8.50
N PHE A 68 -1.64 -19.14 -8.71
CA PHE A 68 -1.44 -17.69 -8.67
C PHE A 68 -1.44 -17.10 -10.08
N ARG A 69 -2.12 -15.96 -10.23
CA ARG A 69 -1.92 -15.02 -11.33
C ARG A 69 -0.69 -14.20 -11.00
N VAL A 70 0.20 -14.01 -11.97
CA VAL A 70 1.46 -13.28 -11.81
C VAL A 70 1.56 -12.16 -12.84
N ALA A 71 2.30 -11.13 -12.50
CA ALA A 71 2.65 -10.04 -13.40
C ALA A 71 3.99 -9.45 -12.97
N SER A 72 4.71 -8.81 -13.89
CA SER A 72 5.94 -8.11 -13.58
C SER A 72 6.04 -6.79 -14.30
N ARG A 73 6.88 -5.89 -13.78
CA ARG A 73 7.27 -4.66 -14.48
C ARG A 73 8.78 -4.53 -14.46
N LEU A 74 9.38 -4.32 -15.62
CA LEU A 74 10.81 -4.01 -15.73
C LEU A 74 11.10 -2.66 -15.07
N LEU A 75 12.03 -2.67 -14.12
CA LEU A 75 12.54 -1.46 -13.48
C LEU A 75 13.85 -1.05 -14.16
N GLN A 76 14.78 -2.01 -14.31
CA GLN A 76 16.07 -1.76 -14.91
C GLN A 76 16.47 -2.91 -15.83
N GLN A 77 16.73 -2.60 -17.11
CA GLN A 77 17.28 -3.57 -18.06
C GLN A 77 18.76 -3.82 -17.75
N GLY A 78 19.10 -5.10 -17.52
CA GLY A 78 20.49 -5.54 -17.39
C GLY A 78 21.26 -5.39 -18.69
N LYS A 79 22.55 -5.05 -18.63
CA LYS A 79 23.43 -4.96 -19.80
C LYS A 79 24.41 -6.13 -19.84
N GLY A 80 24.42 -6.86 -20.95
CA GLY A 80 25.35 -7.96 -21.20
C GLY A 80 25.11 -9.15 -20.28
N ARG A 81 25.98 -9.36 -19.29
CA ARG A 81 25.87 -10.44 -18.29
C ARG A 81 25.19 -10.02 -16.99
N GLN A 82 24.78 -8.76 -16.86
CA GLN A 82 24.09 -8.27 -15.68
C GLN A 82 22.62 -8.66 -15.72
N ASP A 83 22.09 -9.03 -14.57
CA ASP A 83 20.67 -9.32 -14.41
C ASP A 83 19.82 -8.06 -14.61
N SER A 84 18.60 -8.27 -15.08
CA SER A 84 17.57 -7.23 -15.10
C SER A 84 16.83 -7.22 -13.77
N THR A 85 16.40 -6.04 -13.35
CA THR A 85 15.64 -5.82 -12.12
C THR A 85 14.17 -5.64 -12.46
N LEU A 86 13.31 -6.46 -11.86
CA LEU A 86 11.86 -6.49 -12.09
C LEU A 86 11.13 -6.29 -10.76
N LEU A 87 9.99 -5.59 -10.80
CA LEU A 87 8.99 -5.65 -9.74
C LEU A 87 8.00 -6.78 -10.08
N GLY A 88 8.05 -7.87 -9.32
CA GLY A 88 7.17 -9.02 -9.51
C GLY A 88 6.01 -9.03 -8.50
N VAL A 89 4.82 -9.41 -8.97
CA VAL A 89 3.63 -9.57 -8.15
C VAL A 89 2.92 -10.89 -8.44
N ALA A 90 2.34 -11.49 -7.40
CA ALA A 90 1.50 -12.66 -7.51
C ALA A 90 0.24 -12.52 -6.63
N VAL A 91 -0.91 -12.90 -7.17
CA VAL A 91 -2.20 -12.90 -6.46
C VAL A 91 -2.89 -14.26 -6.67
N PRO A 92 -3.49 -14.88 -5.62
CA PRO A 92 -4.25 -16.12 -5.81
C PRO A 92 -5.36 -15.95 -6.85
N LYS A 93 -5.47 -16.88 -7.82
CA LYS A 93 -6.51 -16.82 -8.87
C LYS A 93 -7.91 -16.80 -8.28
N ALA A 94 -8.16 -17.58 -7.23
CA ALA A 94 -9.45 -17.58 -6.54
C ALA A 94 -9.87 -16.19 -6.04
N ASP A 95 -8.91 -15.39 -5.55
CA ASP A 95 -9.19 -14.02 -5.13
C ASP A 95 -9.49 -13.14 -6.35
N VAL A 96 -8.69 -13.25 -7.42
CA VAL A 96 -8.95 -12.53 -8.68
C VAL A 96 -10.34 -12.83 -9.23
N ASP A 97 -10.71 -14.12 -9.30
CA ASP A 97 -12.00 -14.58 -9.79
C ASP A 97 -13.15 -14.06 -8.92
N PHE A 98 -12.95 -14.04 -7.59
CA PHE A 98 -13.89 -13.43 -6.66
C PHE A 98 -14.10 -11.94 -6.98
N PHE A 99 -13.03 -11.16 -7.15
CA PHE A 99 -13.13 -9.73 -7.50
C PHE A 99 -13.84 -9.51 -8.84
N LEU A 100 -13.50 -10.29 -9.87
CA LEU A 100 -14.15 -10.18 -11.18
C LEU A 100 -15.64 -10.54 -11.13
N SER A 101 -16.02 -11.51 -10.29
CA SER A 101 -17.42 -11.91 -10.14
C SER A 101 -18.31 -10.80 -9.59
N MET A 102 -17.75 -9.86 -8.81
CA MET A 102 -18.46 -8.68 -8.30
C MET A 102 -18.84 -7.69 -9.42
N PHE A 103 -18.21 -7.74 -10.59
CA PHE A 103 -18.47 -6.83 -11.70
C PHE A 103 -18.83 -7.60 -12.98
N SER A 104 -19.56 -8.71 -12.81
CA SER A 104 -19.88 -9.65 -13.90
C SER A 104 -20.79 -9.06 -14.99
N VAL A 105 -21.59 -8.03 -14.67
CA VAL A 105 -22.49 -7.36 -15.61
C VAL A 105 -22.57 -5.87 -15.31
N GLY A 106 -22.52 -5.05 -16.36
CA GLY A 106 -22.70 -3.61 -16.27
C GLY A 106 -21.42 -2.84 -15.91
N PRO A 107 -21.47 -1.51 -15.97
CA PRO A 107 -20.34 -0.65 -15.60
C PRO A 107 -20.19 -0.54 -14.06
N PRO A 108 -18.96 -0.33 -13.56
CA PRO A 108 -17.71 -0.27 -14.32
C PRO A 108 -17.15 -1.68 -14.56
N ALA A 109 -16.67 -1.93 -15.78
CA ALA A 109 -15.89 -3.13 -16.08
C ALA A 109 -14.49 -3.01 -15.46
N PRO A 110 -13.98 -4.03 -14.74
CA PRO A 110 -12.64 -3.99 -14.19
C PRO A 110 -11.58 -3.92 -15.29
N ALA A 111 -10.83 -2.82 -15.34
CA ALA A 111 -9.71 -2.64 -16.28
C ALA A 111 -8.41 -3.21 -15.71
N SER A 112 -8.17 -3.01 -14.41
CA SER A 112 -7.01 -3.56 -13.70
C SER A 112 -7.37 -4.02 -12.29
N LEU A 113 -6.52 -4.89 -11.74
CA LEU A 113 -6.54 -5.32 -10.34
C LEU A 113 -5.15 -5.10 -9.75
N GLU A 114 -5.00 -3.99 -9.05
CA GLU A 114 -3.76 -3.57 -8.44
C GLU A 114 -3.56 -4.18 -7.06
N VAL A 115 -2.32 -4.34 -6.63
CA VAL A 115 -2.04 -4.60 -5.22
C VAL A 115 -1.99 -3.27 -4.47
N SER A 116 -2.81 -3.12 -3.43
CA SER A 116 -3.03 -1.84 -2.74
C SER A 116 -1.74 -1.16 -2.28
N GLY A 117 -0.81 -1.94 -1.72
CA GLY A 117 0.47 -1.43 -1.24
C GLY A 117 1.41 -0.93 -2.35
N LEU A 118 1.24 -1.41 -3.59
CA LEU A 118 1.96 -0.93 -4.76
C LEU A 118 1.27 0.27 -5.40
N ALA A 119 -0.07 0.27 -5.45
CA ALA A 119 -0.84 1.38 -6.02
C ALA A 119 -0.51 2.73 -5.36
N VAL A 120 -0.14 2.70 -4.07
CA VAL A 120 0.35 3.87 -3.31
C VAL A 120 1.51 4.58 -3.99
N ILE A 121 2.39 3.86 -4.69
CA ILE A 121 3.53 4.42 -5.41
C ILE A 121 3.04 5.35 -6.53
N SER A 122 2.04 4.95 -7.31
CA SER A 122 1.45 5.78 -8.35
C SER A 122 0.82 7.06 -7.78
N ALA A 123 0.10 6.95 -6.67
CA ALA A 123 -0.45 8.12 -5.98
C ALA A 123 0.65 9.06 -5.47
N PHE A 124 1.74 8.51 -4.94
CA PHE A 124 2.85 9.29 -4.40
C PHE A 124 3.64 10.00 -5.50
N LEU A 125 3.93 9.31 -6.60
CA LEU A 125 4.61 9.90 -7.76
C LEU A 125 3.78 11.04 -8.37
N HIS A 126 2.46 10.92 -8.45
CA HIS A 126 1.58 11.99 -8.89
C HIS A 126 1.57 13.18 -7.92
N ALA A 127 1.44 12.91 -6.62
CA ALA A 127 1.31 13.93 -5.59
C ALA A 127 2.62 14.70 -5.35
N ARG A 128 3.74 13.98 -5.25
CA ARG A 128 5.02 14.56 -4.78
C ARG A 128 6.23 14.19 -5.64
N GLY A 129 6.05 13.43 -6.73
CA GLY A 129 7.11 12.94 -7.63
C GLY A 129 8.20 13.96 -7.94
N ALA A 130 7.74 15.14 -8.35
CA ALA A 130 8.62 16.25 -8.76
C ALA A 130 9.55 16.75 -7.64
N GLU A 131 9.20 16.56 -6.36
CA GLU A 131 9.97 17.07 -5.23
C GLU A 131 11.19 16.22 -4.87
N PHE A 132 11.26 14.95 -5.29
CA PHE A 132 12.25 13.99 -4.79
C PHE A 132 13.11 13.33 -5.88
N GLN A 133 13.24 13.96 -7.05
CA GLN A 133 14.02 13.42 -8.18
C GLN A 133 15.50 13.11 -7.88
N ASN A 134 16.04 13.54 -6.74
CA ASN A 134 17.42 13.26 -6.33
C ASN A 134 17.54 12.66 -4.91
N GLU A 135 16.44 12.21 -4.32
CA GLU A 135 16.42 11.67 -2.95
C GLU A 135 15.93 10.22 -2.94
N VAL A 136 16.45 9.43 -1.99
CA VAL A 136 15.89 8.12 -1.68
C VAL A 136 14.89 8.28 -0.54
N VAL A 137 13.64 7.87 -0.78
CA VAL A 137 12.54 8.05 0.16
C VAL A 137 11.92 6.71 0.55
N CYS A 138 11.40 6.63 1.78
CA CYS A 138 10.62 5.48 2.24
C CYS A 138 9.13 5.82 2.18
N LEU A 139 8.32 4.97 1.55
CA LEU A 139 6.88 5.01 1.61
C LEU A 139 6.40 3.91 2.55
N ILE A 140 5.46 4.22 3.44
CA ILE A 140 4.78 3.26 4.29
C ILE A 140 3.28 3.46 4.12
N GLU A 141 2.60 2.44 3.60
CA GLU A 141 1.15 2.32 3.67
C GLU A 141 0.81 1.32 4.77
N ALA A 142 -0.02 1.73 5.71
CA ALA A 142 -0.43 0.87 6.82
C ALA A 142 -1.95 0.88 6.96
N GLY A 143 -2.56 -0.23 6.55
CA GLY A 143 -4.01 -0.46 6.58
C GLY A 143 -4.49 -1.14 7.86
N GLU A 144 -5.65 -1.80 7.77
CA GLU A 144 -6.26 -2.53 8.90
C GLU A 144 -5.46 -3.79 9.27
N ASN A 145 -4.99 -4.56 8.29
CA ASN A 145 -4.37 -5.88 8.51
C ASN A 145 -2.96 -6.01 7.92
N ILE A 146 -2.65 -5.21 6.91
CA ILE A 146 -1.42 -5.29 6.12
C ILE A 146 -0.80 -3.92 6.10
N SER A 147 0.53 -3.91 6.20
CA SER A 147 1.35 -2.74 5.94
C SER A 147 2.33 -3.10 4.83
N THR A 148 2.50 -2.18 3.89
CA THR A 148 3.46 -2.28 2.78
C THR A 148 4.42 -1.11 2.89
N PHE A 149 5.69 -1.37 2.65
CA PHE A 149 6.68 -0.32 2.51
C PHE A 149 7.43 -0.45 1.20
N ALA A 150 7.83 0.68 0.64
CA ALA A 150 8.64 0.76 -0.57
C ALA A 150 9.74 1.80 -0.37
N PHE A 151 10.95 1.50 -0.82
CA PHE A 151 12.02 2.47 -0.96
C PHE A 151 12.13 2.85 -2.42
N LEU A 152 12.02 4.14 -2.70
CA LEU A 152 12.12 4.69 -4.05
C LEU A 152 13.44 5.42 -4.21
N ASN A 153 14.11 5.22 -5.34
CA ASN A 153 15.25 6.01 -5.78
C ASN A 153 14.95 6.58 -7.18
N ARG A 154 14.91 7.90 -7.34
CA ARG A 154 14.64 8.58 -8.63
C ARG A 154 13.44 7.98 -9.38
N ASP A 155 12.31 7.89 -8.67
CA ASP A 155 11.02 7.37 -9.17
C ASP A 155 10.96 5.84 -9.40
N GLU A 156 12.07 5.11 -9.22
CA GLU A 156 12.10 3.65 -9.36
C GLU A 156 12.02 2.95 -8.01
N VAL A 157 11.35 1.78 -7.99
CA VAL A 157 11.22 0.95 -6.78
C VAL A 157 12.53 0.19 -6.54
N PHE A 158 13.27 0.56 -5.51
CA PHE A 158 14.50 -0.14 -5.16
C PHE A 158 14.20 -1.41 -4.33
N LEU A 159 13.33 -1.29 -3.34
CA LEU A 159 12.96 -2.38 -2.46
C LEU A 159 11.50 -2.24 -2.04
N VAL A 160 10.80 -3.36 -1.95
CA VAL A 160 9.42 -3.42 -1.45
C VAL A 160 9.28 -4.55 -0.44
N GLY A 161 8.49 -4.32 0.60
CA GLY A 161 8.18 -5.32 1.61
C GLY A 161 6.73 -5.23 2.07
N LYS A 162 6.18 -6.38 2.47
CA LYS A 162 4.82 -6.51 3.00
C LYS A 162 4.87 -7.21 4.34
N TYR A 163 4.04 -6.75 5.28
CA TYR A 163 3.95 -7.30 6.61
C TYR A 163 2.50 -7.44 7.09
N ASN A 164 2.22 -8.51 7.84
CA ASN A 164 0.91 -8.76 8.46
C ASN A 164 0.75 -7.94 9.75
N PHE A 165 0.76 -6.62 9.60
CA PHE A 165 0.63 -5.65 10.68
C PHE A 165 -0.27 -4.51 10.22
N GLY A 166 -1.13 -4.01 11.11
CA GLY A 166 -2.01 -2.88 10.82
C GLY A 166 -2.80 -2.46 12.05
N LEU A 167 -3.78 -1.59 11.84
CA LEU A 167 -4.61 -1.02 12.90
C LEU A 167 -5.31 -2.09 13.77
N ARG A 168 -5.73 -3.21 13.17
CA ARG A 168 -6.36 -4.32 13.88
C ARG A 168 -5.47 -4.87 14.98
N THR A 169 -4.17 -5.07 14.69
CA THR A 169 -3.20 -5.62 15.63
C THR A 169 -3.07 -4.74 16.86
N LEU A 170 -3.06 -3.42 16.68
CA LEU A 170 -2.99 -2.46 17.79
C LEU A 170 -4.27 -2.44 18.61
N ARG A 171 -5.41 -2.45 17.92
CA ARG A 171 -6.73 -2.47 18.57
C ARG A 171 -6.94 -3.73 19.39
N GLU A 172 -6.68 -4.90 18.83
CA GLU A 172 -6.79 -6.19 19.54
C GLU A 172 -5.87 -6.27 20.75
N ARG A 173 -4.68 -5.65 20.66
CA ARG A 173 -3.75 -5.58 21.77
C ARG A 173 -4.29 -4.73 22.92
N LEU A 174 -4.85 -3.56 22.61
CA LEU A 174 -5.44 -2.68 23.64
C LEU A 174 -6.69 -3.24 24.27
N ILE A 175 -7.57 -3.85 23.48
CA ILE A 175 -8.75 -4.57 24.00
C ILE A 175 -8.32 -5.56 25.08
N ARG A 176 -7.26 -6.33 24.82
CA ARG A 176 -6.75 -7.33 25.76
C ARG A 176 -6.07 -6.72 26.98
N ASP A 177 -5.22 -5.70 26.78
CA ASP A 177 -4.42 -5.12 27.86
C ASP A 177 -5.26 -4.25 28.82
N LEU A 178 -6.33 -3.61 28.31
CA LEU A 178 -7.17 -2.68 29.08
C LEU A 178 -8.56 -3.24 29.41
N ASP A 179 -8.91 -4.43 28.92
CA ASP A 179 -10.23 -5.06 29.07
C ASP A 179 -11.39 -4.13 28.65
N VAL A 180 -11.26 -3.55 27.46
CA VAL A 180 -12.22 -2.59 26.88
C VAL A 180 -12.83 -3.14 25.60
N ASP A 181 -13.99 -2.60 25.21
CA ASP A 181 -14.56 -2.91 23.89
C ASP A 181 -13.78 -2.25 22.74
N GLY A 182 -14.13 -2.63 21.51
CA GLY A 182 -13.45 -2.15 20.31
C GLY A 182 -13.66 -0.67 19.98
N GLU A 183 -14.78 -0.07 20.37
CA GLU A 183 -15.02 1.36 20.13
C GLU A 183 -14.20 2.22 21.09
N LEU A 184 -14.16 1.81 22.36
CA LEU A 184 -13.34 2.44 23.38
C LEU A 184 -11.86 2.29 23.06
N ALA A 185 -11.40 1.11 22.65
CA ALA A 185 -10.01 0.90 22.19
C ALA A 185 -9.63 1.84 21.03
N MET A 186 -10.52 2.05 20.06
CA MET A 186 -10.28 2.99 18.96
C MET A 186 -10.25 4.45 19.41
N THR A 187 -11.05 4.81 20.42
CA THR A 187 -11.03 6.14 21.01
C THR A 187 -9.71 6.37 21.73
N ILE A 188 -9.25 5.38 22.51
CA ILE A 188 -7.96 5.41 23.20
C ILE A 188 -6.79 5.53 22.21
N LEU A 189 -6.79 4.79 21.10
CA LEU A 189 -5.74 4.87 20.06
C LEU A 189 -5.59 6.26 19.44
N LYS A 190 -6.69 7.02 19.37
CA LYS A 190 -6.72 8.38 18.81
C LYS A 190 -6.41 9.44 19.85
N ASP A 191 -6.61 9.13 21.13
CA ASP A 191 -6.42 10.08 22.23
C ASP A 191 -4.95 10.14 22.67
N ARG A 192 -4.38 11.35 22.65
CA ARG A 192 -2.99 11.60 23.04
C ARG A 192 -2.78 11.62 24.56
N SER A 193 -3.85 11.72 25.33
CA SER A 193 -3.78 11.87 26.79
C SER A 193 -3.50 10.56 27.52
N ILE A 194 -3.72 9.42 26.85
CA ILE A 194 -3.53 8.09 27.44
C ILE A 194 -2.21 7.51 26.95
N ASN A 195 -1.28 7.29 27.87
CA ASN A 195 0.00 6.66 27.53
C ASN A 195 -0.20 5.15 27.33
N ILE A 196 -0.24 4.73 26.06
CA ILE A 196 -0.37 3.34 25.63
C ILE A 196 0.93 2.73 25.08
N SER A 197 2.06 3.45 25.19
CA SER A 197 3.33 3.06 24.59
C SER A 197 3.75 1.63 24.98
N SER A 198 3.70 1.30 26.28
CA SER A 198 4.07 -0.02 26.80
C SER A 198 3.23 -1.16 26.22
N SER A 199 1.94 -0.93 25.98
CA SER A 199 1.04 -1.91 25.35
C SER A 199 1.34 -2.11 23.86
N LEU A 200 1.79 -1.06 23.17
CA LEU A 200 1.97 -1.10 21.72
C LEU A 200 3.37 -1.53 21.26
N THR A 201 4.43 -1.22 22.02
CA THR A 201 5.82 -1.48 21.61
C THR A 201 6.03 -2.94 21.18
N GLY A 202 5.52 -3.90 21.96
CA GLY A 202 5.73 -5.32 21.70
C GLY A 202 5.11 -5.82 20.39
N VAL A 203 3.97 -5.25 19.96
CA VAL A 203 3.30 -5.70 18.73
C VAL A 203 3.83 -5.02 17.47
N GLN A 204 4.52 -3.88 17.61
CA GLN A 204 5.11 -3.14 16.49
C GLN A 204 6.56 -3.55 16.23
N GLU A 205 7.26 -4.08 17.23
CA GLU A 205 8.70 -4.39 17.21
C GLU A 205 9.14 -5.14 15.95
N ALA A 206 8.42 -6.19 15.57
CA ALA A 206 8.81 -7.03 14.44
C ALA A 206 8.68 -6.30 13.09
N PHE A 207 7.67 -5.45 12.95
CA PHE A 207 7.48 -4.62 11.76
C PHE A 207 8.56 -3.52 11.68
N ILE A 208 8.78 -2.82 12.79
CA ILE A 208 9.80 -1.76 12.88
C ILE A 208 11.21 -2.30 12.64
N LYS A 209 11.54 -3.47 13.20
CA LYS A 209 12.81 -4.14 12.95
C LYS A 209 13.00 -4.45 11.47
N GLN A 210 11.96 -4.93 10.79
CA GLN A 210 12.03 -5.22 9.37
C GLN A 210 12.23 -3.95 8.53
N LEU A 211 11.58 -2.85 8.89
CA LEU A 211 11.80 -1.54 8.27
C LEU A 211 13.23 -1.05 8.47
N SER A 212 13.77 -1.14 9.69
CA SER A 212 15.14 -0.72 10.01
C SER A 212 16.16 -1.53 9.22
N VAL A 213 16.03 -2.87 9.17
CA VAL A 213 16.93 -3.74 8.40
C VAL A 213 16.87 -3.41 6.90
N SER A 214 15.66 -3.17 6.39
CA SER A 214 15.47 -2.82 4.98
C SER A 214 16.08 -1.46 4.67
N LYS A 215 15.87 -0.45 5.52
CA LYS A 215 16.48 0.88 5.41
C LYS A 215 18.01 0.79 5.39
N ASP A 216 18.61 0.07 6.34
CA ASP A 216 20.06 -0.11 6.41
C ASP A 216 20.63 -0.83 5.18
N PHE A 217 19.86 -1.75 4.60
CA PHE A 217 20.24 -2.40 3.34
C PHE A 217 20.24 -1.41 2.18
N VAL A 218 19.18 -0.61 2.01
CA VAL A 218 19.10 0.41 0.94
C VAL A 218 20.19 1.47 1.10
N GLU A 219 20.39 2.02 2.30
CA GLU A 219 21.42 3.05 2.54
C GLU A 219 22.82 2.57 2.18
N ARG A 220 23.14 1.30 2.47
CA ARG A 220 24.43 0.69 2.12
C ARG A 220 24.57 0.43 0.62
N HIS A 221 23.51 -0.03 -0.04
CA HIS A 221 23.56 -0.36 -1.46
C HIS A 221 23.60 0.87 -2.35
N GLU A 222 22.78 1.87 -2.02
CA GLU A 222 22.67 3.14 -2.77
C GLU A 222 23.69 4.18 -2.31
N ASN A 223 24.53 3.85 -1.31
CA ASN A 223 25.49 4.75 -0.70
C ASN A 223 24.86 6.12 -0.34
N CYS A 224 23.70 6.07 0.30
CA CYS A 224 22.89 7.24 0.61
C CYS A 224 22.40 7.24 2.07
N LYS A 225 21.70 8.30 2.44
CA LYS A 225 20.96 8.39 3.71
C LYS A 225 19.49 8.64 3.41
N ILE A 226 18.62 7.80 3.94
CA ILE A 226 17.17 7.97 3.82
C ILE A 226 16.75 8.90 4.95
N THR A 227 16.38 10.12 4.60
CA THR A 227 16.06 11.18 5.57
C THR A 227 14.55 11.43 5.70
N LYS A 228 13.76 10.97 4.73
CA LYS A 228 12.31 11.21 4.65
C LYS A 228 11.53 9.91 4.50
N THR A 229 10.49 9.80 5.30
CA THR A 229 9.51 8.71 5.29
C THR A 229 8.11 9.29 5.12
N TYR A 230 7.34 8.74 4.19
CA TYR A 230 5.99 9.19 3.85
C TYR A 230 4.97 8.15 4.29
N LEU A 231 4.00 8.59 5.07
CA LEU A 231 3.02 7.74 5.73
C LEU A 231 1.65 7.90 5.09
N SER A 232 1.01 6.78 4.75
CA SER A 232 -0.35 6.71 4.20
C SER A 232 -1.16 5.57 4.83
N GLY A 233 -2.40 5.36 4.39
CA GLY A 233 -3.29 4.35 4.96
C GLY A 233 -4.01 4.82 6.23
N GLY A 234 -4.77 3.91 6.83
CA GLY A 234 -5.59 4.21 8.00
C GLY A 234 -4.80 4.43 9.29
N LEU A 235 -3.64 3.76 9.42
CA LEU A 235 -2.80 3.89 10.62
C LEU A 235 -2.14 5.27 10.72
N SER A 236 -1.93 5.93 9.58
CA SER A 236 -1.39 7.29 9.51
C SER A 236 -2.32 8.37 10.10
N LEU A 237 -3.57 8.01 10.39
CA LEU A 237 -4.51 8.87 11.11
C LEU A 237 -4.30 8.85 12.63
N LEU A 238 -3.49 7.92 13.15
CA LEU A 238 -3.14 7.90 14.57
C LEU A 238 -2.00 8.88 14.84
N SER A 239 -2.19 9.78 15.78
CA SER A 239 -1.24 10.87 16.00
C SER A 239 0.13 10.46 16.50
N PHE A 240 0.23 9.31 17.18
CA PHE A 240 1.54 8.81 17.65
C PHE A 240 2.34 8.15 16.53
N TRP A 241 1.68 7.70 15.44
CA TRP A 241 2.32 6.85 14.44
C TRP A 241 3.50 7.51 13.72
N PRO A 242 3.41 8.78 13.27
CA PRO A 242 4.56 9.46 12.70
C PRO A 242 5.74 9.52 13.68
N GLN A 243 5.48 9.91 14.93
CA GLN A 243 6.51 10.05 15.96
C GLN A 243 7.20 8.73 16.28
N GLU A 244 6.45 7.62 16.33
CA GLU A 244 7.04 6.29 16.50
C GLU A 244 7.97 5.95 15.33
N ILE A 245 7.54 6.18 14.09
CA ILE A 245 8.40 5.96 12.92
C ILE A 245 9.66 6.84 12.96
N GLU A 246 9.52 8.12 13.32
CA GLU A 246 10.67 9.03 13.43
C GLU A 246 11.70 8.55 14.46
N GLN A 247 11.24 8.22 15.66
CA GLN A 247 12.10 7.76 16.75
C GLN A 247 12.78 6.45 16.42
N ARG A 248 12.07 5.52 15.77
CA ARG A 248 12.57 4.16 15.55
C ARG A 248 13.42 4.02 14.29
N LEU A 249 13.16 4.82 13.24
CA LEU A 249 13.93 4.77 12.00
C LEU A 249 14.97 5.89 11.87
N ASN A 250 14.95 6.87 12.78
CA ASN A 250 15.79 8.05 12.75
C ASN A 250 15.69 8.79 11.39
N THR A 251 14.44 9.00 10.94
CA THR A 251 14.07 9.72 9.71
C THR A 251 12.98 10.73 10.03
N SER A 252 12.85 11.81 9.28
CA SER A 252 11.63 12.62 9.34
C SER A 252 10.47 11.83 8.73
N ALA A 253 9.36 11.70 9.45
CA ALA A 253 8.20 10.94 9.02
C ALA A 253 6.99 11.86 8.94
N GLN A 254 6.43 11.99 7.74
CA GLN A 254 5.32 12.87 7.49
C GLN A 254 4.16 12.14 6.84
N VAL A 255 2.95 12.45 7.31
CA VAL A 255 1.72 12.06 6.64
C VAL A 255 1.54 12.96 5.42
N TRP A 256 1.22 12.38 4.28
CA TRP A 256 0.98 13.11 3.03
C TRP A 256 -0.42 12.85 2.51
N SER A 257 -0.92 13.72 1.63
CA SER A 257 -2.25 13.56 1.05
C SER A 257 -2.18 13.05 -0.39
N PRO A 258 -2.89 11.96 -0.75
CA PRO A 258 -3.00 11.52 -2.14
C PRO A 258 -3.84 12.47 -3.00
N LEU A 259 -4.46 13.50 -2.40
CA LEU A 259 -5.20 14.55 -3.13
C LEU A 259 -4.31 15.71 -3.57
N GLU A 260 -3.03 15.74 -3.15
CA GLU A 260 -2.06 16.69 -3.70
C GLU A 260 -2.00 16.52 -5.23
N ASN A 261 -2.03 17.64 -5.95
CA ASN A 261 -2.14 17.69 -7.42
C ASN A 261 -3.43 17.08 -8.02
N ILE A 262 -4.49 16.88 -7.22
CA ILE A 262 -5.82 16.51 -7.71
C ILE A 262 -6.78 17.68 -7.52
N GLN A 263 -7.43 18.11 -8.60
CA GLN A 263 -8.46 19.14 -8.54
C GLN A 263 -9.83 18.50 -8.32
N LEU A 264 -10.47 18.87 -7.20
CA LEU A 264 -11.86 18.47 -6.95
C LEU A 264 -12.80 19.36 -7.75
N SER A 265 -13.73 18.74 -8.49
CA SER A 265 -14.69 19.47 -9.34
C SER A 265 -15.69 20.30 -8.54
N SER A 266 -15.96 19.91 -7.28
CA SER A 266 -16.74 20.68 -6.31
C SER A 266 -16.43 20.24 -4.88
N ALA A 267 -16.71 21.09 -3.90
CA ALA A 267 -16.51 20.78 -2.48
C ALA A 267 -17.41 19.64 -1.98
N ASP A 268 -18.56 19.43 -2.62
CA ASP A 268 -19.53 18.38 -2.25
C ASP A 268 -19.07 16.97 -2.64
N VAL A 269 -18.11 16.84 -3.57
CA VAL A 269 -17.59 15.54 -4.02
C VAL A 269 -16.83 14.85 -2.90
N MET A 270 -16.10 15.62 -2.09
CA MET A 270 -15.35 15.11 -0.96
C MET A 270 -15.46 16.09 0.20
N PRO A 271 -16.43 15.90 1.11
CA PRO A 271 -16.57 16.71 2.31
C PRO A 271 -15.28 16.74 3.14
N ARG A 272 -15.12 17.78 3.95
CA ARG A 272 -13.89 18.00 4.73
C ARG A 272 -13.54 16.81 5.62
N GLU A 273 -14.53 16.14 6.19
CA GLU A 273 -14.37 14.95 7.02
C GLU A 273 -13.76 13.76 6.26
N LEU A 274 -13.99 13.68 4.94
CA LEU A 274 -13.35 12.70 4.07
C LEU A 274 -11.94 13.15 3.67
N GLN A 275 -11.74 14.45 3.44
CA GLN A 275 -10.41 15.01 3.14
C GLN A 275 -9.44 14.83 4.31
N ASP A 276 -9.90 15.00 5.55
CA ASP A 276 -9.12 14.70 6.77
C ASP A 276 -8.75 13.21 6.88
N GLN A 277 -9.37 12.37 6.06
CA GLN A 277 -9.14 10.93 5.96
C GLN A 277 -8.57 10.52 4.60
N ALA A 278 -8.03 11.48 3.83
CA ALA A 278 -7.54 11.28 2.47
C ALA A 278 -6.58 10.08 2.35
N THR A 279 -5.74 9.85 3.37
CA THR A 279 -4.75 8.75 3.42
C THR A 279 -5.38 7.36 3.30
N ARG A 280 -6.66 7.19 3.66
CA ARG A 280 -7.40 5.93 3.52
C ARG A 280 -7.70 5.59 2.06
N PHE A 281 -7.72 6.60 1.20
CA PHE A 281 -8.04 6.47 -0.22
C PHE A 281 -6.78 6.36 -1.10
N THR A 282 -5.58 6.42 -0.51
CA THR A 282 -4.30 6.44 -1.26
C THR A 282 -4.18 5.30 -2.26
N ALA A 283 -4.49 4.06 -1.86
CA ALA A 283 -4.43 2.91 -2.78
C ALA A 283 -5.43 3.03 -3.93
N ALA A 284 -6.67 3.42 -3.66
CA ALA A 284 -7.71 3.57 -4.68
C ALA A 284 -7.38 4.69 -5.68
N ILE A 285 -6.92 5.84 -5.18
CA ILE A 285 -6.44 6.96 -6.01
C ILE A 285 -5.24 6.51 -6.85
N GLY A 286 -4.31 5.77 -6.24
CA GLY A 286 -3.15 5.24 -6.93
C GLY A 286 -3.48 4.27 -8.05
N ALA A 287 -4.46 3.39 -7.85
CA ALA A 287 -4.92 2.47 -8.89
C ALA A 287 -5.64 3.22 -10.02
N ALA A 288 -6.47 4.21 -9.70
CA ALA A 288 -7.12 5.05 -10.70
C ALA A 288 -6.10 5.83 -11.53
N LEU A 289 -5.07 6.41 -10.91
CA LEU A 289 -3.99 7.10 -11.61
C LEU A 289 -3.16 6.13 -12.46
N GLY A 290 -2.85 4.94 -11.93
CA GLY A 290 -2.15 3.88 -12.66
C GLY A 290 -2.87 3.51 -13.95
N GLY A 291 -4.19 3.25 -13.88
CA GLY A 291 -5.00 2.91 -15.05
C GLY A 291 -5.26 4.07 -16.02
N LEU A 292 -4.93 5.32 -15.66
CA LEU A 292 -4.96 6.47 -16.59
C LEU A 292 -3.62 6.68 -17.31
N MET A 293 -2.53 6.16 -16.76
CA MET A 293 -1.16 6.33 -17.28
C MET A 293 -0.73 5.19 -18.21
N GLU A 294 -1.47 4.08 -18.24
CA GLU A 294 -1.36 3.00 -19.24
C GLU A 294 -2.17 3.29 -20.50
#